data_AF-A0A933WBD6-F1
#
_entry.id   AF-A0A933WBD6-F1
#
_cell.length_a   1.000
_cell.length_b   1.000
_cell.length_c   1.000
_cell.angle_alpha   90.00
_cell.angle_beta   90.00
_cell.angle_gamma   90.00
#
_symmetry.space_group_name_H-M   'P 1'
#
loop_
_entity.id
_entity.type
_entity.pdbx_description
1 polymer ?
#
loop_
_entity_poly.entity_id
_entity_poly.type
_entity_poly.pdbx_seq_one_letter_code
_entity_poly.pdbx_strand_id
1 'polypeptide(L)'
;MGNAIAFDTHVYVKKLKAAGFTEEQAEILASTQAELIDDRLATKNDLKELDLAHKRDIKELETALKRDMKELETGLKHDMKELELRLKHDLTLRLGGMMAASIALVAALVKLL
;
A
#
# COMPACT_ATOMS: atom_id res chain seq x y z
N MET A 1 -24.83 -15.17 -15.81
CA MET A 1 -25.78 -14.58 -14.85
C MET A 1 -25.95 -15.60 -13.75
N GLY A 2 -25.34 -15.39 -12.59
CA GLY A 2 -25.44 -16.38 -11.51
C GLY A 2 -26.84 -16.29 -10.93
N ASN A 3 -27.66 -17.33 -11.08
CA ASN A 3 -28.91 -17.47 -10.34
C ASN A 3 -28.63 -17.22 -8.86
N ALA A 4 -28.96 -16.04 -8.35
CA ALA A 4 -29.43 -15.98 -6.98
C ALA A 4 -30.62 -16.94 -6.99
N ILE A 5 -30.52 -18.05 -6.28
CA ILE A 5 -31.70 -18.88 -6.06
C ILE A 5 -32.58 -17.99 -5.19
N ALA A 6 -33.44 -17.21 -5.83
CA ALA A 6 -34.44 -16.41 -5.16
C ALA A 6 -35.17 -17.36 -4.22
N PHE A 7 -35.19 -17.02 -2.93
CA PHE A 7 -35.88 -17.82 -1.95
C PHE A 7 -37.38 -17.84 -2.31
N ASP A 8 -37.84 -18.94 -2.89
CA ASP A 8 -39.22 -19.09 -3.32
C ASP A 8 -40.11 -19.29 -2.09
N THR A 9 -40.68 -18.17 -1.64
CA THR A 9 -41.56 -18.12 -0.48
C THR A 9 -42.78 -19.03 -0.67
N HIS A 10 -43.31 -19.15 -1.89
CA HIS A 10 -44.51 -19.93 -2.16
C HIS A 10 -44.24 -21.44 -2.10
N VAL A 11 -43.13 -21.89 -2.67
CA VAL A 11 -42.68 -23.30 -2.56
C VAL A 11 -42.35 -23.63 -1.10
N TYR A 12 -41.75 -22.69 -0.36
CA TYR A 12 -41.43 -22.87 1.05
C TYR A 12 -42.69 -23.00 1.92
N VAL A 13 -43.68 -22.13 1.74
CA VAL A 13 -45.01 -22.24 2.41
C VAL A 13 -45.65 -23.59 2.14
N LYS A 14 -45.66 -24.07 0.87
CA LYS A 14 -46.21 -25.39 0.53
C LYS A 14 -45.52 -26.53 1.28
N LYS A 15 -44.20 -26.48 1.41
CA LYS A 15 -43.42 -27.48 2.17
C LYS A 15 -43.76 -27.45 3.66
N LEU A 16 -43.91 -26.27 4.25
CA LEU A 16 -44.30 -26.12 5.65
C LEU A 16 -45.71 -26.66 5.92
N LYS A 17 -46.68 -26.34 5.05
CA LYS A 17 -48.05 -26.90 5.14
C LYS A 17 -48.04 -28.43 5.02
N ALA A 18 -47.25 -28.99 4.10
CA ALA A 18 -47.10 -30.44 3.96
C ALA A 18 -46.44 -31.10 5.19
N ALA A 19 -45.66 -30.34 5.97
CA ALA A 19 -45.07 -30.78 7.23
C ALA A 19 -45.99 -30.59 8.45
N GLY A 20 -47.24 -30.12 8.25
CA GLY A 20 -48.25 -29.99 9.29
C GLY A 20 -48.38 -28.60 9.93
N PHE A 21 -47.70 -27.58 9.40
CA PHE A 21 -47.90 -26.19 9.84
C PHE A 21 -49.22 -25.63 9.30
N THR A 22 -49.86 -24.73 10.05
CA THR A 22 -51.01 -23.98 9.53
C THR A 22 -50.57 -23.00 8.44
N GLU A 23 -51.51 -22.53 7.64
CA GLU A 23 -51.23 -21.54 6.59
C GLU A 23 -50.61 -20.26 7.15
N GLU A 24 -51.19 -19.70 8.22
CA GLU A 24 -50.66 -18.50 8.88
C GLU A 24 -49.24 -18.71 9.44
N GLN A 25 -48.98 -19.88 10.08
CA GLN A 25 -47.64 -20.19 10.57
C GLN A 25 -46.63 -20.30 9.42
N ALA A 26 -47.03 -20.94 8.32
CA ALA A 26 -46.18 -21.13 7.17
C ALA A 26 -45.85 -19.80 6.47
N GLU A 27 -46.83 -18.92 6.32
CA GLU A 27 -46.66 -17.60 5.72
C GLU A 27 -45.76 -16.70 6.58
N ILE A 28 -46.00 -16.65 7.89
CA ILE A 28 -45.14 -15.88 8.81
C ILE A 28 -43.70 -16.38 8.73
N LEU A 29 -43.47 -17.70 8.84
CA LEU A 29 -42.11 -18.23 8.80
C LEU A 29 -41.42 -17.97 7.46
N ALA A 30 -42.15 -18.08 6.35
CA ALA A 30 -41.61 -17.82 5.02
C ALA A 30 -41.25 -16.34 4.81
N SER A 31 -42.11 -15.42 5.25
CA SER A 31 -41.86 -13.98 5.16
C SER A 31 -40.65 -13.55 6.01
N THR A 32 -40.59 -13.94 7.28
CA THR A 32 -39.45 -13.65 8.15
C THR A 32 -38.14 -14.23 7.62
N GLN A 33 -38.19 -15.45 7.05
CA GLN A 33 -37.01 -16.08 6.45
C GLN A 33 -36.54 -15.34 5.19
N ALA A 34 -37.46 -14.83 4.37
CA ALA A 34 -37.15 -14.02 3.19
C ALA A 34 -36.51 -12.69 3.57
N GLU A 35 -37.08 -11.98 4.56
CA GLU A 35 -36.52 -10.73 5.09
C GLU A 35 -35.09 -10.93 5.62
N LEU A 36 -34.83 -11.99 6.39
CA LEU A 36 -33.49 -12.29 6.89
C LEU A 36 -32.46 -12.59 5.79
N ILE A 37 -32.90 -13.16 4.68
CA ILE A 37 -32.06 -13.50 3.52
C ILE A 37 -31.73 -12.23 2.72
N ASP A 38 -32.71 -11.35 2.53
CA ASP A 38 -32.53 -10.12 1.75
C ASP A 38 -31.67 -9.09 2.51
N ASP A 39 -31.91 -8.91 3.81
CA ASP A 39 -31.25 -7.87 4.61
C ASP A 39 -29.79 -8.17 4.99
N ARG A 40 -29.38 -9.44 5.00
CA ARG A 40 -28.09 -9.85 5.60
C ARG A 40 -27.06 -10.40 4.62
N LEU A 41 -27.45 -10.65 3.38
CA LEU A 41 -26.56 -11.29 2.40
C LEU A 41 -25.86 -10.25 1.52
N ALA A 42 -24.53 -10.25 1.58
CA ALA A 42 -23.73 -9.56 0.57
C ALA A 42 -23.99 -10.20 -0.80
N THR A 43 -24.33 -9.37 -1.78
CA THR A 43 -24.58 -9.81 -3.15
C THR A 43 -23.28 -10.09 -3.89
N LYS A 44 -23.37 -10.81 -5.02
CA LYS A 44 -22.23 -11.00 -5.92
C LYS A 44 -21.71 -9.67 -6.48
N ASN A 45 -22.56 -8.66 -6.61
CA ASN A 45 -22.15 -7.35 -7.07
C ASN A 45 -21.34 -6.64 -5.99
N ASP A 46 -21.78 -6.69 -4.73
CA ASP A 46 -21.04 -6.12 -3.59
C ASP A 46 -19.64 -6.70 -3.50
N LEU A 47 -19.52 -8.03 -3.64
CA LEU A 47 -18.21 -8.70 -3.65
C LEU A 47 -17.34 -8.28 -4.84
N LYS A 48 -17.95 -8.06 -6.01
CA LYS A 48 -17.24 -7.60 -7.21
C LYS A 48 -16.77 -6.15 -7.07
N GLU A 49 -17.60 -5.29 -6.50
CA GLU A 49 -17.25 -3.91 -6.19
C GLU A 49 -16.11 -3.85 -5.18
N LEU A 50 -16.17 -4.69 -4.14
CA LEU A 50 -15.10 -4.83 -3.15
C LEU A 50 -13.79 -5.36 -3.77
N ASP A 51 -13.85 -6.35 -4.67
CA ASP A 51 -12.66 -6.84 -5.40
C ASP A 51 -12.04 -5.77 -6.30
N LEU A 52 -12.88 -4.98 -6.98
CA LEU A 52 -12.41 -3.86 -7.81
C LEU A 52 -11.79 -2.73 -6.98
N ALA A 53 -12.37 -2.42 -5.82
CA ALA A 53 -11.82 -1.45 -4.88
C ALA A 53 -10.44 -1.92 -4.37
N HIS A 54 -10.35 -3.15 -3.87
CA HIS A 54 -9.07 -3.72 -3.42
C HIS A 54 -7.99 -3.72 -4.51
N LYS A 55 -8.34 -4.08 -5.75
CA LYS A 55 -7.39 -4.04 -6.87
C LYS A 55 -6.89 -2.63 -7.17
N ARG A 56 -7.74 -1.62 -7.00
CA ARG A 56 -7.35 -0.22 -7.14
C ARG A 56 -6.37 0.18 -6.04
N ASP A 57 -6.70 -0.10 -4.78
CA ASP A 57 -5.87 0.25 -3.63
C ASP A 57 -4.48 -0.41 -3.71
N ILE A 58 -4.43 -1.69 -4.09
CA ILE A 58 -3.16 -2.41 -4.29
C ILE A 58 -2.31 -1.73 -5.38
N LYS A 59 -2.93 -1.34 -6.50
CA LYS A 59 -2.21 -0.68 -7.60
C LYS A 59 -1.70 0.70 -7.17
N GLU A 60 -2.49 1.46 -6.42
CA GLU A 60 -2.09 2.74 -5.87
C GLU A 60 -0.90 2.60 -4.93
N LEU A 61 -0.96 1.64 -3.99
CA LEU A 61 0.15 1.31 -3.10
C LEU A 61 1.42 0.89 -3.85
N GLU A 62 1.29 0.04 -4.88
CA GLU A 62 2.43 -0.37 -5.71
C GLU A 62 3.09 0.83 -6.40
N THR A 63 2.28 1.76 -6.94
CA THR A 63 2.81 2.97 -7.59
C THR A 63 3.47 3.92 -6.59
N ALA A 64 2.90 4.11 -5.40
CA ALA A 64 3.46 4.93 -4.35
C ALA A 64 4.82 4.36 -3.89
N LEU A 65 4.88 3.05 -3.61
CA LEU A 65 6.11 2.39 -3.18
C LEU A 65 7.22 2.51 -4.25
N LYS A 66 6.90 2.32 -5.53
CA LYS A 66 7.88 2.51 -6.61
C LYS A 66 8.42 3.93 -6.68
N ARG A 67 7.57 4.92 -6.45
CA ARG A 67 7.97 6.33 -6.41
C ARG A 67 8.90 6.58 -5.23
N ASP A 68 8.53 6.14 -4.03
CA ASP A 68 9.31 6.35 -2.81
C ASP A 68 10.69 5.66 -2.90
N MET A 69 10.75 4.46 -3.46
CA MET A 69 12.02 3.78 -3.72
C MET A 69 12.93 4.57 -4.67
N LYS A 70 12.36 5.14 -5.74
CA LYS A 70 13.12 5.96 -6.69
C LYS A 70 13.59 7.26 -6.06
N GLU A 71 12.75 7.90 -5.25
CA GLU A 71 13.10 9.11 -4.51
C GLU A 71 14.26 8.83 -3.54
N LEU A 72 14.18 7.75 -2.77
CA LEU A 72 15.24 7.30 -1.88
C LEU A 72 16.54 6.99 -2.63
N GLU A 73 16.48 6.29 -3.77
CA GLU A 73 17.65 6.00 -4.60
C GLU A 73 18.31 7.30 -5.10
N THR A 74 17.50 8.27 -5.54
CA THR A 74 18.03 9.56 -5.99
C THR A 74 18.63 10.38 -4.85
N GLY A 75 18.00 10.40 -3.68
CA GLY A 75 18.51 11.05 -2.48
C GLY A 75 19.85 10.47 -2.05
N LEU A 76 19.94 9.14 -1.95
CA LEU A 76 21.18 8.47 -1.56
C LEU A 76 22.31 8.73 -2.57
N LYS A 77 22.02 8.72 -3.87
CA LYS A 77 23.01 9.07 -4.91
C LYS A 77 23.48 10.52 -4.79
N HIS A 78 22.59 11.44 -4.41
CA HIS A 78 22.94 12.83 -4.18
C HIS A 78 23.87 12.97 -2.96
N ASP A 79 23.47 12.39 -1.83
CA ASP A 79 24.22 12.42 -0.58
C ASP A 79 25.63 11.83 -0.73
N MET A 80 25.76 10.73 -1.47
CA MET A 80 27.06 10.12 -1.78
C MET A 80 27.97 11.08 -2.57
N LYS A 81 27.44 11.77 -3.58
CA LYS A 81 28.20 12.74 -4.38
C LYS A 81 28.60 13.95 -3.55
N GLU A 82 27.70 14.44 -2.70
CA GLU A 82 27.99 15.55 -1.81
C GLU A 82 29.11 15.18 -0.83
N LEU A 83 29.03 13.99 -0.22
CA LEU A 83 30.05 13.49 0.67
C LEU A 83 31.40 13.35 -0.05
N GLU A 84 31.42 12.79 -1.25
CA GLU A 84 32.64 12.67 -2.07
C GLU A 84 33.28 14.04 -2.35
N LEU A 85 32.47 15.04 -2.71
CA LEU A 85 32.95 16.40 -2.95
C LEU A 85 33.53 17.04 -1.68
N ARG A 86 32.84 16.90 -0.55
CA ARG A 86 33.31 17.41 0.75
C ARG A 86 34.63 16.76 1.15
N LEU A 87 34.76 15.44 1.00
CA LEU A 87 36.01 14.73 1.28
C LEU A 87 37.15 15.20 0.36
N LYS A 88 36.91 15.31 -0.95
CA LYS A 88 37.92 15.81 -1.90
C LYS A 88 38.38 17.22 -1.53
N HIS A 89 37.44 18.12 -1.25
CA HIS A 89 37.75 19.49 -0.87
C HIS A 89 38.54 19.58 0.43
N ASP A 90 38.13 18.87 1.49
CA ASP A 90 38.84 18.85 2.78
C ASP A 90 40.26 18.30 2.62
N LEU A 91 40.43 17.21 1.85
CA LEU A 91 41.75 16.66 1.55
C LEU A 91 42.62 17.66 0.75
N THR A 92 42.06 18.29 -0.28
CA THR A 92 42.79 19.29 -1.07
C THR A 92 43.24 20.47 -0.21
N LEU A 93 42.39 21.01 0.65
CA LEU A 93 42.75 22.10 1.56
C LEU A 93 43.84 21.69 2.55
N ARG A 94 43.70 20.52 3.20
CA ARG A 94 44.69 20.02 4.16
C ARG A 94 46.05 19.77 3.49
N LEU A 95 46.06 19.11 2.33
CA LEU A 95 47.28 18.84 1.58
C LEU A 95 47.94 20.15 1.09
N GLY A 96 47.16 21.08 0.53
CA GLY A 96 47.65 22.39 0.12
C GLY A 96 48.26 23.18 1.27
N GLY A 97 47.62 23.17 2.44
CA GLY A 97 48.13 23.80 3.66
C GLY A 97 49.46 23.18 4.14
N MET A 98 49.55 21.85 4.17
CA MET A 98 50.80 21.15 4.55
C MET A 98 51.94 21.44 3.58
N MET A 99 51.67 21.48 2.28
CA MET A 99 52.67 21.82 1.25
C MET A 99 53.13 23.27 1.36
N ALA A 100 52.22 24.21 1.59
CA ALA A 100 52.59 25.61 1.79
C ALA A 100 53.44 25.79 3.05
N ALA A 101 53.08 25.12 4.15
CA ALA A 101 53.82 25.15 5.40
C ALA A 101 55.23 24.57 5.24
N SER A 102 55.37 23.43 4.54
CA SER A 102 56.68 22.82 4.29
C SER A 102 57.58 23.70 3.42
N ILE A 103 57.03 24.32 2.37
CA ILE A 103 57.77 25.27 1.52
C ILE A 103 58.21 26.49 2.34
N ALA A 104 57.32 27.07 3.15
CA ALA A 104 57.65 28.22 4.00
C ALA A 104 58.78 27.90 4.99
N LEU A 105 58.76 26.70 5.58
CA LEU A 105 59.79 26.24 6.49
C LEU A 105 61.15 26.07 5.80
N VAL A 106 61.18 25.48 4.60
CA VAL A 106 62.42 25.37 3.79
C VAL A 106 62.96 26.75 3.41
N ALA A 107 62.10 27.68 2.97
CA ALA A 107 62.53 29.03 2.60
C ALA A 107 63.15 29.80 3.78
N ALA A 108 62.60 29.64 4.99
CA ALA A 108 63.16 30.26 6.19
C ALA A 108 64.55 29.70 6.54
N LEU A 109 64.75 28.38 6.40
CA LEU A 109 66.05 27.74 6.64
C LEU A 109 67.13 28.21 5.64
N VAL A 110 66.78 28.32 4.35
CA VAL A 110 67.71 28.83 3.31
C VAL A 110 68.15 30.26 3.58
N LYS A 111 67.28 31.10 4.14
CA LYS A 111 67.62 32.50 4.47
C LYS A 111 68.54 32.64 5.70
N LEU A 112 68.65 31.59 6.52
CA LEU A 112 69.46 31.57 7.75
C LEU A 112 70.86 30.97 7.54
N LEU A 113 71.10 30.30 6.41
CA LEU A 113 72.40 29.76 5.98
C LEU A 113 73.14 30.79 5.11
#